data_AF-A0A502HH19-F1
#
_entry.id   AF-A0A502HH19-F1
#
_cell.length_a   1.000
_cell.length_b   1.000
_cell.length_c   1.000
_cell.angle_alpha   90.00
_cell.angle_beta   90.00
_cell.angle_gamma   90.00
#
_symmetry.space_group_name_H-M   'P 1'
#
loop_
_entity.id
_entity.type
_entity.pdbx_description
1 polymer ?
#
loop_
_entity_poly.entity_id
_entity_poly.type
_entity_poly.pdbx_seq_one_letter_code
_entity_poly.pdbx_strand_id
1 'polypeptide(L)' 'MTPPLAIVGPADDLEHTLALLDRHGAYALPVCEEDGRYLGFILKSAILARYRRQLIQDSQG' A
#
# COMPACT_ATOMS: atom_id res chain seq x y z
N MET A 1 10.96 7.78 19.22
CA MET A 1 10.30 7.57 17.90
C MET A 1 9.92 6.10 17.81
N THR A 2 8.66 5.79 17.52
CA THR A 2 8.21 4.40 17.36
C THR A 2 8.48 3.98 15.92
N PRO A 3 9.22 2.89 15.67
CA PRO A 3 9.45 2.41 14.31
C PRO A 3 8.11 2.00 13.66
N PRO A 4 7.99 2.13 12.33
CA PRO A 4 6.79 1.69 11.62
C PRO A 4 6.58 0.19 11.80
N LEU A 5 5.32 -0.23 11.94
CA LEU A 5 4.96 -1.64 12.18
C LEU A 5 5.28 -2.56 10.99
N ALA A 6 5.33 -1.99 9.79
CA ALA A 6 5.78 -2.63 8.57
C ALA A 6 6.32 -1.57 7.58
N ILE A 7 7.14 -2.02 6.64
CA ILE A 7 7.69 -1.24 5.52
C ILE A 7 7.44 -2.09 4.27
N VAL A 8 7.10 -1.45 3.16
CA VAL A 8 6.93 -2.13 1.86
C VAL A 8 7.92 -1.59 0.84
N GLY A 9 8.23 -2.41 -0.15
CA GLY A 9 9.01 -2.04 -1.32
C GLY A 9 8.16 -1.46 -2.44
N PRO A 10 8.76 -0.72 -3.40
CA PRO A 10 8.04 -0.21 -4.57
C PRO A 10 7.57 -1.32 -5.53
N ALA A 11 8.16 -2.51 -5.43
CA ALA A 11 7.80 -3.68 -6.22
C ALA A 11 6.84 -4.65 -5.49
N ASP A 12 6.46 -4.35 -4.25
CA ASP A 12 5.54 -5.20 -3.50
C ASP A 12 4.13 -5.17 -4.10
N ASP A 13 3.48 -6.33 -4.07
CA ASP A 13 2.12 -6.47 -4.53
C ASP A 13 1.14 -5.63 -3.67
N LEU A 14 0.12 -5.11 -4.34
CA LEU A 14 -0.90 -4.27 -3.69
C LEU A 14 -1.73 -5.06 -2.66
N GLU A 15 -1.97 -6.35 -2.94
CA GLU A 15 -2.64 -7.28 -2.02
C GLU A 15 -1.81 -7.49 -0.75
N HIS A 16 -0.50 -7.71 -0.90
CA HIS A 16 0.43 -7.83 0.22
C HIS A 16 0.44 -6.55 1.07
N THR A 17 0.52 -5.39 0.41
CA THR A 17 0.51 -4.08 1.07
C THR A 17 -0.79 -3.86 1.87
N LEU A 18 -1.95 -4.22 1.30
CA LEU A 18 -3.23 -4.15 2.01
C LEU A 18 -3.29 -5.08 3.21
N ALA A 19 -2.79 -6.31 3.08
CA ALA A 19 -2.75 -7.26 4.18
C ALA A 19 -1.91 -6.73 5.36
N LEU A 20 -0.78 -6.07 5.08
CA LEU A 20 0.04 -5.42 6.10
C LEU A 20 -0.68 -4.24 6.77
N LEU A 21 -1.32 -3.37 5.98
CA LEU A 21 -2.12 -2.27 6.52
C LEU A 21 -3.20 -2.78 7.47
N ASP A 22 -3.92 -3.83 7.09
CA ASP A 22 -5.00 -4.41 7.90
C ASP A 22 -4.48 -5.13 9.14
N ARG A 23 -3.46 -5.97 8.99
CA ARG A 23 -2.84 -6.72 10.09
C ARG A 23 -2.35 -5.80 11.21
N HIS A 24 -1.82 -4.64 10.84
CA HIS A 24 -1.23 -3.69 11.79
C HIS A 24 -2.18 -2.54 12.16
N GLY A 25 -3.41 -2.51 11.62
CA GLY A 25 -4.32 -1.38 11.79
C GLY A 25 -3.74 -0.05 11.30
N ALA A 26 -2.77 -0.12 10.38
CA ALA A 26 -2.04 1.04 9.87
C ALA A 26 -2.85 1.71 8.76
N TYR A 27 -2.88 3.04 8.77
CA TYR A 27 -3.51 3.82 7.70
C TYR A 27 -2.57 4.01 6.49
N ALA A 28 -1.27 4.00 6.75
CA ALA A 28 -0.21 4.21 5.78
C ALA A 28 0.99 3.33 6.10
N LEU A 29 1.70 2.88 5.07
CA LEU A 29 3.01 2.23 5.21
C LEU A 29 4.07 3.06 4.47
N PRO A 30 5.26 3.24 5.06
CA PRO A 30 6.38 3.81 4.33
C PRO A 30 6.79 2.84 3.22
N VAL A 31 7.14 3.41 2.07
CA VAL A 31 7.73 2.71 0.94
C VAL A 31 9.22 3.00 0.96
N CYS A 32 10.04 1.96 1.03
CA CYS A 32 11.49 2.08 0.99
C CYS A 32 12.09 1.14 -0.05
N GLU A 33 13.24 1.49 -0.61
CA GLU A 33 14.08 0.58 -1.38
C GLU A 33 14.70 -0.50 -0.47
N GLU A 34 15.26 -1.55 -1.06
CA GLU A 34 15.97 -2.63 -0.35
C GLU A 34 17.17 -2.13 0.47
N ASP A 35 17.83 -1.04 0.03
CA ASP A 35 18.93 -0.38 0.76
C ASP A 35 18.46 0.49 1.94
N GLY A 36 17.14 0.54 2.18
CA GLY A 36 16.53 1.34 3.23
C GLY A 36 16.22 2.79 2.84
N ARG A 37 16.46 3.20 1.59
CA ARG A 37 16.13 4.55 1.12
C ARG A 37 14.62 4.76 1.08
N TYR A 38 14.15 5.72 1.87
CA TYR A 38 12.73 6.10 1.89
C TYR A 38 12.29 6.79 0.59
N LEU A 39 11.18 6.32 0.03
CA LEU A 39 10.60 6.79 -1.23
C LEU A 39 9.31 7.58 -1.04
N GLY A 40 8.53 7.26 0.00
CA GLY A 40 7.22 7.87 0.21
C GLY A 40 6.32 7.06 1.13
N PHE A 41 5.02 7.36 1.11
CA PHE A 41 4.00 6.57 1.80
C PHE A 41 2.97 6.06 0.81
N ILE A 42 2.43 4.87 1.09
CA ILE A 42 1.23 4.37 0.45
C ILE A 42 0.08 4.36 1.46
N LEU A 43 -1.08 4.88 1.04
CA LEU A 43 -2.28 5.01 1.86
C LEU A 43 -3.30 3.92 1.50
N LYS A 44 -3.96 3.34 2.51
CA LYS A 44 -5.06 2.37 2.29
C LYS A 44 -6.17 2.93 1.39
N SER A 45 -6.52 4.20 1.56
CA SER A 45 -7.56 4.87 0.76
C SER A 45 -7.20 5.01 -0.72
N ALA A 46 -5.92 5.26 -1.03
CA ALA A 46 -5.44 5.35 -2.41
C ALA A 46 -5.56 4.00 -3.11
N ILE A 47 -5.21 2.92 -2.41
CA ILE A 47 -5.34 1.55 -2.89
C ILE A 47 -6.81 1.23 -3.20
N LEU A 48 -7.73 1.47 -2.26
CA LEU A 48 -9.16 1.20 -2.45
C LEU A 48 -9.78 2.04 -3.59
N ALA A 49 -9.35 3.29 -3.74
CA ALA A 49 -9.81 4.15 -4.84
C ALA A 49 -9.36 3.62 -6.21
N ARG A 50 -8.17 3.02 -6.31
CA ARG A 50 -7.66 2.37 -7.53
C ARG A 50 -8.53 1.17 -7.91
N TYR A 51 -8.83 0.27 -6.97
CA TYR A 51 -9.67 -0.90 -7.21
C TYR A 51 -11.08 -0.53 -7.66
N ARG A 52 -11.71 0.45 -7.00
CA ARG A 52 -13.04 0.95 -7.40
C ARG A 52 -13.07 1.42 -8.85
N ARG A 53 -12.03 2.12 -9.32
CA ARG A 53 -11.93 2.54 -10.72
C ARG A 53 -11.78 1.37 -11.69
N GLN A 54 -11.00 0.34 -11.34
CA GLN A 54 -10.83 -0.84 -12.20
C GLN A 54 -12.14 -1.62 -12.34
N LEU A 55 -12.84 -1.86 -11.23
CA LEU A 55 -14.13 -2.57 -11.27
C LEU A 55 -15.16 -1.88 -12.16
N ILE A 56 -15.23 -0.54 -12.13
CA ILE A 56 -16.13 0.24 -13.00
C ILE A 56 -15.74 0.10 -14.47
N GLN A 57 -14.45 0.07 -14.79
CA GLN A 57 -13.95 -0.07 -16.15
C GLN A 57 -14.23 -1.46 -16.73
N ASP A 58 -14.00 -2.51 -15.94
CA ASP A 58 -14.18 -3.90 -16.38
C ASP A 58 -15.65 -4.26 -16.60
N SER A 59 -16.58 -3.59 -15.90
CA SER A 59 -18.03 -3.78 -16.09
C SER A 59 -18.63 -3.09 -17.32
N GLN A 60 -17.84 -2.30 -18.07
CA GLN A 60 -18.26 -1.59 -19.29
C GLN A 60 -17.63 -2.18 -20.57
N GLY A 61 -16.98 -3.35 -20.46
CA GLY A 61 -16.34 -4.08 -21.56
C GLY A 61 -17.13 -5.32 -21.97
#